data_AF-A0A6F9ZJF2-F1
#
_entry.id   AF-A0A6F9ZJF2-F1
#
_cell.length_a   1.000
_cell.length_b   1.000
_cell.length_c   1.000
_cell.angle_alpha   90.00
_cell.angle_beta   90.00
_cell.angle_gamma   90.00
#
_symmetry.space_group_name_H-M   'P 1'
#
loop_
_entity.id
_entity.type
_entity.pdbx_description
1 polymer ?
#
loop_
_entity_poly.entity_id
_entity_poly.type
_entity_poly.pdbx_seq_one_letter_code
_entity_poly.pdbx_strand_id
1 'polypeptide(L)'
;MSNKLTIELDNSNNKNTVLTTPIYRYKGQVASINGKLVQTKLSKFGTTELTIPPGINKVVITYQYTKLAIASRYLSIVTLILFLLYRFTFSKQKQPRREVQHSH
;
A
#
# COMPACT_ATOMS: atom_id res chain seq x y z
N MET A 1 8.91 -7.05 -7.50
CA MET A 1 9.68 -5.83 -7.86
C MET A 1 8.87 -4.61 -7.43
N SER A 2 9.45 -3.67 -6.68
CA SER A 2 8.78 -2.38 -6.40
C SER A 2 9.17 -1.40 -7.50
N ASN A 3 8.18 -0.72 -8.08
CA ASN A 3 8.42 0.32 -9.08
C ASN A 3 9.17 1.48 -8.42
N LYS A 4 10.24 1.94 -9.07
CA LYS A 4 11.12 3.00 -8.56
C LYS A 4 11.17 4.13 -9.57
N LEU A 5 10.93 5.35 -9.10
CA LEU A 5 11.24 6.56 -9.84
C LEU A 5 12.55 7.15 -9.31
N THR A 6 13.42 7.57 -10.23
CA THR A 6 14.66 8.28 -9.92
C THR A 6 14.65 9.62 -10.63
N ILE A 7 14.96 10.69 -9.92
CA ILE A 7 15.08 12.05 -10.45
C ILE A 7 16.48 12.54 -10.07
N GLU A 8 17.26 12.92 -11.07
CA GLU A 8 18.54 13.60 -10.87
C GLU A 8 18.34 15.06 -11.23
N LEU A 9 18.77 15.95 -10.32
CA LEU A 9 18.58 17.38 -10.47
C LEU A 9 19.69 18.14 -9.76
N ASP A 10 20.00 19.33 -10.25
CA ASP A 10 20.88 20.28 -9.58
C ASP A 10 20.04 21.37 -8.91
N ASN A 11 20.19 21.51 -7.60
CA ASN A 11 19.73 22.69 -6.89
C ASN A 11 20.88 23.70 -6.89
N SER A 12 21.00 24.45 -7.98
CA SER A 12 22.00 25.51 -8.13
C SER A 12 21.76 26.70 -7.19
N ASN A 13 20.68 26.66 -6.39
CA ASN A 13 20.44 27.61 -5.31
C ASN A 13 21.36 27.27 -4.13
N ASN A 14 22.07 28.25 -3.57
CA ASN A 14 22.96 28.08 -2.41
C ASN A 14 22.22 27.80 -1.08
N LYS A 15 20.96 27.37 -1.15
CA LYS A 15 20.10 27.07 -0.01
C LYS A 15 19.16 25.91 -0.30
N ASN A 16 18.58 25.37 0.76
CA ASN A 16 17.55 24.34 0.63
C ASN A 16 16.32 24.91 -0.10
N THR A 17 15.85 24.20 -1.11
CA THR A 17 14.72 24.60 -1.95
C THR A 17 13.64 23.53 -1.93
N VAL A 18 12.37 23.94 -1.91
CA VAL A 18 11.24 23.01 -2.03
C VAL A 18 11.07 22.62 -3.50
N LEU A 19 11.19 21.33 -3.79
CA LEU A 19 10.83 20.73 -5.06
C LEU A 19 9.42 20.16 -4.98
N THR A 20 8.52 20.63 -5.83
CA THR A 20 7.23 19.99 -6.08
C THR A 20 7.37 19.08 -7.29
N THR A 21 7.25 17.77 -7.07
CA THR A 21 7.33 16.77 -8.15
C THR A 21 5.98 16.61 -8.84
N PRO A 22 5.94 16.08 -10.09
CA PRO A 22 4.68 15.73 -10.77
C PRO A 22 4.06 14.43 -10.25
N ILE A 23 4.63 13.80 -9.22
CA ILE A 23 4.25 12.48 -8.74
C ILE A 23 3.26 12.60 -7.60
N TYR A 24 2.12 11.91 -7.71
CA TYR A 24 1.11 11.87 -6.66
C TYR A 24 1.67 11.35 -5.33
N ARG A 25 1.22 11.94 -4.23
CA ARG A 25 1.62 11.49 -2.90
C ARG A 25 0.60 10.52 -2.33
N TYR A 26 1.04 9.29 -2.07
CA TYR A 26 0.24 8.27 -1.36
C TYR A 26 0.83 7.93 0.02
N LYS A 27 0.01 7.38 0.92
CA LYS A 27 0.40 7.01 2.31
C LYS A 27 1.57 6.02 2.39
N GLY A 28 1.74 5.18 1.37
CA GLY A 28 2.82 4.20 1.27
C GLY A 28 4.11 4.71 0.62
N GLN A 29 4.19 6.01 0.33
CA GLN A 29 5.36 6.58 -0.35
C GLN A 29 6.58 6.62 0.56
N VAL A 30 7.71 6.19 0.02
CA VAL A 30 9.03 6.28 0.65
C VAL A 30 9.95 7.03 -0.29
N ALA A 31 10.60 8.08 0.22
CA ALA A 31 11.53 8.89 -0.55
C ALA A 31 12.92 8.91 0.11
N SER A 32 13.96 8.99 -0.72
CA SER A 32 15.31 9.26 -0.28
C SER A 32 15.99 10.30 -1.18
N ILE A 33 16.91 11.05 -0.58
CA ILE A 33 17.81 11.99 -1.27
C ILE A 33 19.23 11.51 -0.97
N ASN A 34 20.00 11.22 -2.02
CA ASN A 34 21.38 10.75 -1.92
C ASN A 34 21.53 9.54 -0.97
N GLY A 35 20.55 8.62 -1.02
CA GLY A 35 20.51 7.42 -0.18
C GLY A 35 19.96 7.60 1.24
N LYS A 36 19.74 8.85 1.70
CA LYS A 36 19.16 9.12 3.03
C LYS A 36 17.64 9.26 2.95
N LEU A 37 16.92 8.56 3.82
CA LEU A 37 15.46 8.66 3.90
C LEU A 37 15.03 10.07 4.30
N VAL A 38 14.01 10.59 3.64
CA VAL A 38 13.45 11.92 3.91
C VAL A 38 11.94 11.87 3.99
N GLN A 39 11.36 12.80 4.74
CA GLN A 39 9.91 12.96 4.79
C GLN A 39 9.41 13.75 3.58
N THR A 40 8.28 13.33 3.03
CA THR A 40 7.59 14.03 1.94
C THR A 40 6.33 14.74 2.45
N LYS A 41 6.02 15.88 1.83
CA LYS A 41 4.79 16.64 2.09
C LYS A 41 3.82 16.53 0.92
N LEU A 42 2.53 16.68 1.21
CA LEU A 42 1.48 16.74 0.19
C LEU A 42 1.44 18.17 -0.35
N SER A 43 1.61 18.31 -1.66
CA SER A 43 1.49 19.60 -2.33
C SER A 43 0.03 20.03 -2.46
N LYS A 44 -0.18 21.30 -2.79
CA LYS A 44 -1.51 21.85 -3.13
C LYS A 44 -2.20 21.08 -4.27
N PHE A 45 -1.44 20.42 -5.12
CA PHE A 45 -1.93 19.66 -6.28
C PHE A 45 -2.05 18.15 -6.00
N GLY A 46 -1.86 17.72 -4.75
CA GLY A 46 -1.90 16.30 -4.38
C GLY A 46 -0.62 15.52 -4.72
N THR A 47 0.43 16.22 -5.16
CA THR A 47 1.72 15.64 -5.52
C THR A 47 2.72 15.69 -4.37
N THR A 48 3.93 15.18 -4.60
CA THR A 48 4.97 15.08 -3.59
C THR A 48 5.86 16.31 -3.58
N GLU A 49 5.98 16.91 -2.39
CA GLU A 49 6.94 17.95 -2.07
C GLU A 49 8.11 17.40 -1.25
N LEU A 50 9.32 17.86 -1.58
CA LEU A 50 10.59 17.50 -0.97
C LEU A 50 11.47 18.74 -0.76
N THR A 51 12.18 18.81 0.36
CA THR A 51 13.22 19.82 0.56
C THR A 51 14.54 19.29 0.03
N ILE A 52 15.06 19.91 -1.02
CA ILE A 52 16.32 19.52 -1.69
C ILE A 52 17.46 20.42 -1.17
N PRO A 53 18.59 19.85 -0.72
CA PRO A 53 19.77 20.63 -0.35
C PRO A 53 20.49 21.20 -1.59
N PRO A 54 21.44 22.14 -1.45
CA PRO A 54 22.22 22.66 -2.57
C PRO A 54 23.00 21.58 -3.33
N GLY A 55 23.22 21.82 -4.63
CA GLY A 55 24.04 21.00 -5.51
C GLY A 55 23.32 19.83 -6.18
N ILE A 56 24.09 18.88 -6.69
CA ILE A 56 23.59 17.71 -7.43
C ILE A 56 22.96 16.72 -6.45
N ASN A 57 21.70 16.38 -6.72
CA ASN A 57 20.91 15.51 -5.88
C ASN A 57 20.27 14.39 -6.69
N LYS A 58 20.27 13.20 -6.10
CA LYS A 58 19.55 12.03 -6.60
C LYS A 58 18.38 11.73 -5.68
N VAL A 59 17.18 12.05 -6.15
CA VAL A 59 15.92 11.74 -5.48
C VAL A 59 15.42 10.39 -5.96
N VAL A 60 15.04 9.54 -5.01
CA VAL A 60 14.42 8.24 -5.29
C VAL A 60 13.07 8.19 -4.59
N ILE A 61 12.02 7.86 -5.33
CA ILE A 61 10.66 7.66 -4.80
C ILE A 61 10.21 6.24 -5.11
N THR A 62 9.70 5.56 -4.09
CA THR A 62 9.14 4.21 -4.16
C THR A 62 7.84 4.12 -3.38
N TYR A 63 7.10 3.02 -3.55
CA TYR A 63 5.88 2.75 -2.81
C TYR A 63 5.95 1.40 -2.11
N GLN A 64 5.43 1.38 -0.90
CA GLN A 64 5.30 0.21 -0.06
C GLN A 64 3.89 0.12 0.48
N TYR A 65 3.44 -1.10 0.79
CA TYR A 65 2.16 -1.28 1.46
C TYR A 65 2.20 -0.62 2.84
N THR A 66 1.11 0.09 3.17
CA THR A 66 0.97 0.65 4.51
C THR A 66 0.78 -0.46 5.53
N LYS A 67 1.14 -0.22 6.79
CA LYS A 67 0.86 -1.15 7.89
C LYS A 67 -0.63 -1.52 7.96
N LEU A 68 -1.52 -0.55 7.66
CA LEU A 68 -2.96 -0.77 7.59
C LEU A 68 -3.37 -1.68 6.41
N ALA A 69 -2.77 -1.50 5.24
CA ALA A 69 -3.02 -2.38 4.08
C ALA A 69 -2.55 -3.82 4.38
N ILE A 70 -1.41 -3.97 5.05
CA ILE A 70 -0.91 -5.28 5.49
C ILE A 70 -1.87 -5.92 6.51
N ALA A 71 -2.30 -5.16 7.52
CA ALA A 71 -3.23 -5.66 8.54
C ALA A 71 -4.60 -6.05 7.95
N SER A 72 -5.17 -5.21 7.10
CA SER A 72 -6.46 -5.48 6.42
C SER A 72 -6.39 -6.70 5.51
N ARG A 73 -5.25 -6.94 4.84
CA ARG A 73 -5.02 -8.15 4.07
C ARG A 73 -5.13 -9.40 4.95
N TYR A 74 -4.46 -9.43 6.11
CA TYR A 74 -4.55 -10.58 7.02
C TYR A 74 -5.97 -10.76 7.56
N LEU A 75 -6.63 -9.67 7.95
CA LEU A 75 -8.01 -9.71 8.43
C LEU A 75 -8.94 -10.30 7.37
N SER A 76 -8.79 -9.91 6.11
CA SER A 76 -9.60 -10.41 4.99
C SER A 76 -9.42 -11.92 4.76
N ILE A 77 -8.21 -12.43 4.94
CA ILE A 77 -7.94 -13.87 4.83
C ILE A 77 -8.61 -14.63 5.98
N VAL A 78 -8.48 -14.13 7.21
CA VAL A 78 -9.09 -14.76 8.40
C VAL A 78 -10.62 -14.79 8.27
N THR A 79 -11.25 -13.70 7.85
CA THR A 79 -12.71 -13.64 7.67
C THR A 79 -13.18 -14.56 6.56
N LEU A 80 -12.44 -14.67 5.45
CA LEU A 80 -12.76 -15.62 4.38
C LEU A 80 -12.71 -17.07 4.88
N ILE A 81 -11.69 -17.44 5.65
CA ILE A 81 -11.58 -18.80 6.23
C ILE A 81 -12.78 -19.09 7.13
N LEU A 82 -13.12 -18.16 8.03
CA LEU A 82 -14.28 -18.30 8.93
C LEU A 82 -15.59 -18.44 8.14
N PHE A 83 -15.76 -17.64 7.10
CA PHE A 83 -16.94 -17.69 6.24
C PHE A 83 -17.07 -19.05 5.51
N LEU A 84 -15.97 -19.57 4.98
CA LEU A 84 -15.95 -20.89 4.34
C LEU A 84 -16.25 -22.00 5.35
N LEU A 85 -15.62 -21.99 6.53
CA LEU A 85 -15.89 -22.95 7.59
C LEU A 85 -17.37 -22.93 7.99
N TYR A 86 -17.94 -21.73 8.21
CA TYR A 86 -19.36 -21.56 8.48
C TYR A 86 -20.22 -22.18 7.38
N ARG A 87 -19.90 -21.92 6.10
CA ARG A 87 -20.68 -22.45 4.98
C ARG A 87 -20.64 -23.98 4.89
N PHE A 88 -19.48 -24.58 5.14
CA PHE A 88 -19.29 -26.04 5.08
C PHE A 88 -19.91 -26.77 6.27
N THR A 89 -19.87 -26.21 7.48
CA THR A 89 -20.54 -26.81 8.65
C THR A 89 -22.07 -26.69 8.55
N PHE A 90 -22.59 -25.55 8.07
CA PHE A 90 -24.03 -25.38 7.84
C PHE A 90 -24.58 -26.18 6.65
N SER A 91 -23.77 -26.47 5.62
CA SER A 91 -24.26 -27.30 4.50
C SER A 91 -24.54 -28.73 4.95
N LYS A 92 -23.79 -29.26 5.93
CA LYS A 92 -24.03 -30.59 6.51
C LYS A 92 -25.29 -30.67 7.36
N GLN A 93 -25.76 -29.58 7.95
CA GLN A 93 -27.01 -29.57 8.74
C GLN A 93 -28.29 -29.59 7.88
N LYS A 94 -28.23 -29.20 6.60
CA LYS A 94 -29.39 -29.24 5.68
C LYS A 94 -29.62 -30.60 5.01
N GLN A 95 -28.96 -31.68 5.42
CA GLN A 95 -29.32 -33.05 5.03
C GLN A 95 -30.02 -33.82 6.18
N PRO A 96 -31.29 -33.51 6.53
CA PRO A 96 -32.11 -34.44 7.28
C PRO A 96 -32.78 -35.44 6.32
N ARG A 97 -32.50 -36.74 6.56
CA ARG A 97 -33.38 -37.90 6.37
C ARG A 97 -34.28 -37.90 5.12
N ARG A 98 -33.80 -38.46 3.99
CA ARG A 98 -34.72 -39.16 3.08
C ARG A 98 -35.13 -40.45 3.81
N GLU A 99 -36.23 -40.39 4.56
CA GLU A 99 -36.90 -41.61 5.04
C GLU A 99 -37.27 -42.44 3.81
N VAL A 100 -36.63 -43.59 3.68
CA VAL A 100 -37.06 -44.63 2.75
C VAL A 100 -38.25 -45.31 3.43
N GLN A 101 -39.43 -44.73 3.25
CA GLN A 101 -40.68 -45.39 3.58
C GLN A 101 -41.06 -46.28 2.38
N HIS A 102 -40.46 -47.47 2.32
CA HIS A 102 -41.05 -48.57 1.56
C HIS A 102 -42.11 -49.20 2.47
N SER A 103 -43.36 -48.80 2.27
CA SER A 103 -44.53 -49.52 2.75
C SER A 103 -44.55 -50.91 2.13
N HIS A 104 -44.65 -51.93 2.97
CA HIS A 104 -45.08 -53.28 2.62
C HIS A 104 -46.25 -53.65 3.52
#